data_AF-A0A835X6D8-F1
#
_entry.id   AF-A0A835X6D8-F1
#
_cell.length_a   1.000
_cell.length_b   1.000
_cell.length_c   1.000
_cell.angle_alpha   90.00
_cell.angle_beta   90.00
_cell.angle_gamma   90.00
#
_symmetry.space_group_name_H-M   'P 1'
#
loop_
_entity.id
_entity.type
_entity.pdbx_description
1 polymer ?
#
loop_
_entity_poly.entity_id
_entity_poly.type
_entity_poly.pdbx_seq_one_letter_code
_entity_poly.pdbx_strand_id
1 'polypeptide(L)'
;MVFNEQTANRIAIFDPKTETLTEYMVPSKNPGWADCEQIKDCGLAQIFDFTIDGSKIWFTEWVENNIGVVDTSIGLPFEVELDTDQITLGKGDTATIILKVLPLTSSDIPNVTITYSSTAQFSDIVINTDIDQFQLDFDGPRVIQTSITANENALNNIYKVLIGAQTDEVAISKYVTVKIVQ
;
A
#
# COMPACT_ATOMS: atom_id res chain seq x y z
N MET A 1 14.41 -2.37 -2.96
CA MET A 1 14.71 -0.93 -2.88
C MET A 1 14.09 -0.42 -1.60
N VAL A 2 14.79 0.45 -0.86
CA VAL A 2 14.23 1.10 0.34
C VAL A 2 14.17 2.59 0.06
N PHE A 3 13.08 3.25 0.46
CA PHE A 3 12.93 4.70 0.35
C PHE A 3 12.02 5.23 1.46
N ASN A 4 12.18 6.51 1.79
CA ASN A 4 11.33 7.22 2.73
C ASN A 4 10.21 7.96 2.00
N GLU A 5 9.03 8.01 2.62
CA GLU A 5 7.88 8.76 2.15
C GLU A 5 7.67 9.97 3.03
N GLN A 6 8.20 11.11 2.59
CA GLN A 6 8.44 12.28 3.44
C GLN A 6 7.19 12.78 4.20
N THR A 7 6.03 12.81 3.57
CA THR A 7 4.78 13.31 4.18
C THR A 7 3.82 12.20 4.58
N ALA A 8 4.07 10.95 4.16
CA ALA A 8 3.24 9.81 4.55
C ALA A 8 3.70 9.19 5.88
N ASN A 9 4.83 9.65 6.43
CA ASN A 9 5.46 9.11 7.63
C ASN A 9 5.75 7.61 7.50
N ARG A 10 6.27 7.18 6.35
CA ARG A 10 6.54 5.76 6.08
C ARG A 10 7.97 5.52 5.60
N ILE A 11 8.49 4.35 5.96
CA ILE A 11 9.63 3.72 5.29
C ILE A 11 9.08 2.59 4.41
N ALA A 12 9.36 2.67 3.12
CA ALA A 12 8.87 1.73 2.12
C ALA A 12 9.98 0.81 1.63
N ILE A 13 9.64 -0.46 1.44
CA ILE A 13 10.48 -1.49 0.86
C ILE A 13 9.78 -2.03 -0.38
N PHE A 14 10.36 -1.78 -1.55
CA PHE A 14 9.86 -2.29 -2.82
C PHE A 14 10.75 -3.42 -3.35
N ASP A 15 10.17 -4.61 -3.56
CA ASP A 15 10.82 -5.70 -4.28
C ASP A 15 10.45 -5.62 -5.77
N PRO A 16 11.39 -5.25 -6.67
CA PRO A 16 11.11 -5.15 -8.10
C PRO A 16 10.93 -6.51 -8.79
N LYS A 17 11.30 -7.63 -8.15
CA LYS A 17 11.11 -8.97 -8.73
C LYS A 17 9.68 -9.47 -8.55
N THR A 18 9.11 -9.26 -7.37
CA THR A 18 7.74 -9.64 -7.06
C THR A 18 6.75 -8.50 -7.29
N GLU A 19 7.26 -7.30 -7.57
CA GLU A 19 6.52 -6.04 -7.62
C GLU A 19 5.65 -5.81 -6.38
N THR A 20 6.21 -6.13 -5.21
CA THR A 20 5.57 -5.98 -3.90
C THR A 20 6.12 -4.76 -3.18
N LEU A 21 5.23 -3.97 -2.60
CA LEU A 21 5.54 -2.82 -1.77
C LEU A 21 5.10 -3.11 -0.32
N THR A 22 6.03 -2.97 0.62
CA THR A 22 5.76 -3.04 2.06
C THR A 22 6.13 -1.71 2.69
N GLU A 23 5.19 -1.07 3.38
CA GLU A 23 5.39 0.26 3.96
C GLU A 23 5.16 0.22 5.46
N TYR A 24 6.16 0.62 6.23
CA TYR A 24 6.12 0.67 7.69
C TYR A 24 5.83 2.09 8.14
N MET A 25 4.82 2.23 8.99
CA MET A 25 4.41 3.51 9.54
C MET A 25 5.37 3.96 10.66
N VAL A 26 5.79 5.22 10.64
CA VAL A 26 6.59 5.88 11.68
C VAL A 26 5.66 6.66 12.63
N PRO A 27 5.50 6.21 13.90
CA PRO A 27 4.43 6.64 14.82
C PRO A 27 4.48 8.11 15.24
N SER A 28 5.63 8.77 15.13
CA SER A 28 5.74 10.20 15.43
C SER A 28 4.94 11.02 14.42
N LYS A 29 3.99 11.81 14.94
CA LYS A 29 3.14 12.68 14.10
C LYS A 29 3.02 14.01 14.82
N ASN A 30 3.95 14.92 14.56
CA ASN A 30 3.90 16.25 15.18
C ASN A 30 2.85 17.11 14.49
N PRO A 31 1.77 17.52 15.19
CA PRO A 31 0.70 18.31 14.57
C PRO A 31 1.12 19.76 14.30
N GLY A 32 2.20 20.26 14.91
CA GLY A 32 2.73 21.60 14.65
C GLY A 32 3.37 21.78 13.28
N TRP A 33 3.60 20.68 12.55
CA TRP A 33 4.24 20.65 11.24
C TRP A 33 3.29 20.20 10.12
N ALA A 34 1.99 20.17 10.38
CA ALA A 34 0.96 19.92 9.37
C ALA A 34 -0.30 20.74 9.66
N ASP A 35 -1.11 21.02 8.65
CA ASP A 35 -2.40 21.68 8.80
C ASP A 35 -3.46 20.69 9.32
N CYS A 36 -3.34 20.32 10.60
CA CYS A 36 -4.13 19.22 11.18
C CYS A 36 -5.57 19.59 11.57
N GLU A 37 -5.88 20.87 11.72
CA GLU A 37 -7.20 21.34 12.17
C GLU A 37 -7.77 20.54 13.36
N GLN A 38 -8.80 19.70 13.14
CA GLN A 38 -9.45 18.85 14.14
C GLN A 38 -9.11 17.35 13.99
N ILE A 39 -8.15 16.99 13.13
CA ILE A 39 -7.74 15.62 12.89
C ILE A 39 -6.82 15.16 14.02
N LYS A 40 -7.29 14.17 14.79
CA LYS A 40 -6.61 13.67 16.00
C LYS A 40 -5.31 12.92 15.72
N ASP A 41 -5.18 12.30 14.55
CA ASP A 41 -4.03 11.49 14.14
C ASP A 41 -3.35 12.10 12.91
N CYS A 42 -2.91 13.35 13.06
CA CYS A 42 -2.27 14.12 12.02
C CYS A 42 -0.95 14.71 12.52
N GLY A 43 -0.01 14.87 11.59
CA GLY A 43 1.29 15.46 11.85
C GLY A 43 2.37 14.83 10.97
N LEU A 44 3.60 15.31 11.12
CA LEU A 44 4.76 14.79 10.40
C LEU A 44 5.81 14.26 11.37
N ALA A 45 6.38 13.09 11.05
CA ALA A 45 7.69 12.64 11.50
C ALA A 45 8.79 13.26 10.63
N GLN A 46 8.54 13.20 9.31
CA GLN A 46 9.48 13.46 8.23
C GLN A 46 10.83 12.75 8.41
N ILE A 47 10.93 11.55 7.82
CA ILE A 47 12.19 10.82 7.76
C ILE A 47 13.15 11.56 6.84
N PHE A 48 14.32 11.94 7.35
CA PHE A 48 15.29 12.75 6.64
C PHE A 48 16.30 11.91 5.86
N ASP A 49 16.96 10.97 6.56
CA ASP A 49 17.92 10.03 5.98
C ASP A 49 17.81 8.67 6.67
N PHE A 50 18.29 7.62 6.00
CA PHE A 50 18.28 6.27 6.52
C PHE A 50 19.52 5.46 6.09
N THR A 51 19.86 4.46 6.89
CA THR A 51 20.90 3.48 6.57
C THR A 51 20.46 2.08 6.97
N ILE A 52 21.03 1.07 6.31
CA ILE A 52 20.65 -0.33 6.47
C ILE A 52 21.81 -1.10 7.12
N ASP A 53 21.51 -1.82 8.19
CA ASP A 53 22.42 -2.76 8.84
C ASP A 53 21.69 -4.10 9.07
N GLY A 54 21.97 -5.09 8.22
CA GLY A 54 21.28 -6.38 8.23
C GLY A 54 19.77 -6.24 8.01
N SER A 55 18.97 -6.65 9.00
CA SER A 55 17.51 -6.53 8.97
C SER A 55 16.99 -5.19 9.48
N LYS A 56 17.87 -4.26 9.85
CA LYS A 56 17.49 -3.00 10.50
C LYS A 56 17.67 -1.83 9.55
N ILE A 57 16.63 -1.02 9.44
CA ILE A 57 16.66 0.25 8.72
C ILE A 57 16.64 1.34 9.78
N TRP A 58 17.81 1.91 10.06
CA TRP A 58 17.97 3.03 10.97
C TRP A 58 17.65 4.32 10.24
N PHE A 59 16.92 5.23 10.87
CA PHE A 59 16.56 6.50 10.26
C PHE A 59 16.54 7.64 11.26
N THR A 60 16.72 8.86 10.76
CA THR A 60 16.60 10.10 11.53
C THR A 60 15.31 10.82 11.16
N GLU A 61 14.61 11.31 12.18
CA GLU A 61 13.43 12.15 12.01
C GLU A 61 13.82 13.61 12.15
N TRP A 62 13.31 14.45 11.25
CA TRP A 62 13.56 15.89 11.35
C TRP A 62 12.69 16.54 12.42
N VAL A 63 11.42 16.14 12.52
CA VAL A 63 10.43 16.92 13.27
C VAL A 63 10.53 16.71 14.79
N GLU A 64 10.52 15.46 15.23
CA GLU A 64 10.57 15.11 16.66
C GLU A 64 11.99 14.93 17.20
N ASN A 65 13.03 15.11 16.37
CA ASN A 65 14.44 14.87 16.70
C ASN A 65 14.73 13.45 17.22
N ASN A 66 14.02 12.45 16.70
CA ASN A 66 14.21 11.05 17.06
C ASN A 66 15.20 10.33 16.13
N ILE A 67 15.75 9.23 16.64
CA ILE A 67 16.37 8.18 15.84
C ILE A 67 15.45 6.97 15.95
N GLY A 68 14.97 6.49 14.80
CA GLY A 68 14.07 5.35 14.70
C GLY A 68 14.76 4.15 14.05
N VAL A 69 14.12 2.98 14.20
CA VAL A 69 14.53 1.75 13.54
C VAL A 69 13.32 0.96 13.08
N VAL A 70 13.32 0.51 11.82
CA VAL A 70 12.43 -0.55 11.33
C VAL A 70 13.20 -1.86 11.37
N ASP A 71 12.70 -2.85 12.11
CA ASP A 71 13.30 -4.18 12.20
C ASP A 71 12.53 -5.19 11.34
N THR A 72 13.02 -5.42 10.13
CA THR A 72 12.43 -6.35 9.16
C THR A 72 12.64 -7.84 9.52
N SER A 73 13.30 -8.14 10.63
CA SER A 73 13.33 -9.52 11.17
C SER A 73 12.04 -9.89 11.90
N ILE A 74 11.24 -8.89 12.27
CA ILE A 74 9.89 -9.08 12.80
C ILE A 74 8.99 -9.48 11.63
N GLY A 75 8.31 -10.62 11.76
CA GLY A 75 7.41 -11.13 10.74
C GLY A 75 6.24 -10.18 10.46
N LEU A 76 5.84 -10.10 9.19
CA LEU A 76 4.67 -9.33 8.79
C LEU A 76 3.39 -9.93 9.38
N PRO A 77 2.38 -9.10 9.70
CA PRO A 77 1.13 -9.59 10.28
C PRO A 77 0.24 -10.32 9.26
N PHE A 78 0.38 -10.00 7.97
CA PHE A 78 -0.33 -10.62 6.87
C PHE A 78 0.52 -10.55 5.60
N GLU A 79 0.08 -11.21 4.54
CA GLU A 79 0.58 -11.05 3.18
C GLU A 79 -0.57 -10.86 2.20
N VAL A 80 -0.25 -10.44 0.97
CA VAL A 80 -1.26 -10.24 -0.09
C VAL A 80 -0.88 -11.02 -1.35
N GLU A 81 -1.88 -11.64 -1.95
CA GLU A 81 -1.77 -12.34 -3.23
C GLU A 81 -2.77 -11.80 -4.24
N LEU A 82 -2.37 -11.77 -5.50
CA LEU A 82 -3.23 -11.46 -6.63
C LEU A 82 -3.39 -12.71 -7.48
N ASP A 83 -4.59 -12.95 -8.01
CA ASP A 83 -4.85 -14.05 -8.93
C ASP A 83 -4.22 -13.84 -10.32
N THR A 84 -3.93 -12.58 -10.68
CA THR A 84 -3.21 -12.21 -11.90
C THR A 84 -2.26 -11.03 -11.67
N ASP A 85 -1.15 -11.01 -12.39
CA ASP A 85 -0.18 -9.90 -12.43
C ASP A 85 -0.40 -8.94 -13.61
N GLN A 86 -1.26 -9.32 -14.57
CA GLN A 86 -1.56 -8.52 -15.75
C GLN A 86 -2.99 -8.73 -16.25
N ILE A 87 -3.61 -7.65 -16.70
CA ILE A 87 -4.87 -7.65 -17.44
C ILE A 87 -4.76 -6.80 -18.71
N THR A 88 -5.59 -7.10 -19.70
CA THR A 88 -5.76 -6.28 -20.90
C THR A 88 -7.21 -5.87 -21.01
N LEU A 89 -7.46 -4.57 -21.20
CA LEU A 89 -8.80 -3.98 -21.27
C LEU A 89 -8.94 -3.18 -22.57
N GLY A 90 -10.06 -3.34 -23.26
CA GLY A 90 -10.52 -2.35 -24.22
C GLY A 90 -11.07 -1.12 -23.51
N LYS A 91 -11.29 -0.04 -24.26
CA LYS A 91 -11.88 1.18 -23.70
C LYS A 91 -13.34 0.94 -23.31
N GLY A 92 -13.71 1.33 -22.09
CA GLY A 92 -15.03 1.06 -21.51
C GLY A 92 -15.14 -0.34 -20.87
N ASP A 93 -14.14 -1.21 -21.04
CA ASP A 93 -14.16 -2.55 -20.45
C ASP A 93 -13.85 -2.50 -18.95
N THR A 94 -14.36 -3.51 -18.26
CA THR A 94 -14.07 -3.79 -16.85
C THR A 94 -13.60 -5.23 -16.71
N ALA A 95 -12.54 -5.42 -15.93
CA ALA A 95 -12.12 -6.74 -15.46
C ALA A 95 -12.22 -6.79 -13.94
N THR A 96 -12.56 -7.97 -13.42
CA THR A 96 -12.48 -8.26 -11.99
C THR A 96 -11.25 -9.10 -11.74
N ILE A 97 -10.46 -8.69 -10.76
CA ILE A 97 -9.34 -9.46 -10.22
C ILE A 97 -9.62 -9.81 -8.76
N ILE A 98 -8.88 -10.77 -8.23
CA ILE A 98 -9.01 -11.22 -6.86
C ILE A 98 -7.76 -10.84 -6.07
N LEU A 99 -7.93 -10.01 -5.05
CA LEU A 99 -6.96 -9.80 -4.00
C LEU A 99 -7.26 -10.74 -2.84
N LYS A 100 -6.29 -11.55 -2.42
CA LYS A 100 -6.35 -12.33 -1.19
C LYS A 100 -5.44 -11.70 -0.15
N VAL A 101 -5.96 -11.56 1.07
CA VAL A 101 -5.18 -11.12 2.22
C VAL A 101 -5.09 -12.30 3.18
N LEU A 102 -3.87 -12.79 3.43
CA LEU A 102 -3.62 -13.99 4.21
C LEU A 102 -3.05 -13.61 5.58
N PRO A 103 -3.66 -14.05 6.69
CA PRO A 103 -3.10 -13.81 8.02
C PRO A 103 -1.80 -14.59 8.20
N LEU A 104 -0.81 -13.96 8.83
CA LEU A 104 0.45 -14.61 9.24
C LEU A 104 0.59 -14.70 10.77
N THR A 105 -0.40 -14.21 11.51
CA THR A 105 -0.47 -14.21 12.98
C THR A 105 -1.46 -15.25 13.50
N SER A 106 -1.32 -15.60 14.78
CA SER A 106 -2.25 -16.50 15.50
C SER A 106 -3.41 -15.76 16.19
N SER A 107 -3.71 -14.54 15.75
CA SER A 107 -4.76 -13.68 16.32
C SER A 107 -5.36 -12.81 15.23
N ASP A 108 -6.67 -12.55 15.33
CA ASP A 108 -7.38 -11.68 14.40
C ASP A 108 -6.75 -10.30 14.34
N ILE A 109 -6.75 -9.71 13.15
CA ILE A 109 -6.21 -8.38 12.89
C ILE A 109 -7.38 -7.44 12.60
N PRO A 110 -7.71 -6.50 13.51
CA PRO A 110 -8.81 -5.58 13.31
C PRO A 110 -8.43 -4.46 12.34
N ASN A 111 -9.46 -3.79 11.80
CA ASN A 111 -9.33 -2.55 11.02
C ASN A 111 -8.37 -2.63 9.83
N VAL A 112 -8.32 -3.78 9.15
CA VAL A 112 -7.60 -3.88 7.88
C VAL A 112 -8.39 -3.10 6.83
N THR A 113 -7.73 -2.17 6.15
CA THR A 113 -8.32 -1.35 5.09
C THR A 113 -7.69 -1.68 3.74
N ILE A 114 -8.49 -1.65 2.67
CA ILE A 114 -8.00 -1.82 1.31
C ILE A 114 -7.42 -0.51 0.81
N THR A 115 -6.28 -0.60 0.13
CA THR A 115 -5.65 0.54 -0.52
C THR A 115 -5.38 0.23 -1.97
N TYR A 116 -5.48 1.25 -2.82
CA TYR A 116 -5.13 1.14 -4.22
C TYR A 116 -4.68 2.48 -4.78
N SER A 117 -3.84 2.41 -5.81
CA SER A 117 -3.41 3.58 -6.59
C SER A 117 -3.10 3.17 -8.03
N SER A 118 -3.01 4.14 -8.92
CA SER A 118 -2.73 3.91 -10.34
C SER A 118 -1.74 4.94 -10.86
N THR A 119 -0.87 4.51 -11.77
CA THR A 119 0.01 5.42 -12.52
C THR A 119 -0.71 6.12 -13.68
N ALA A 120 -1.98 5.77 -13.94
CA ALA A 120 -2.78 6.46 -14.95
C ALA A 120 -3.07 7.91 -14.53
N GLN A 121 -3.04 8.83 -15.49
CA GLN A 121 -3.42 10.22 -15.27
C GLN A 121 -4.94 10.33 -15.31
N PHE A 122 -5.55 11.07 -14.37
CA PHE A 122 -7.00 11.29 -14.30
C PHE A 122 -7.81 9.97 -14.36
N SER A 123 -9.12 10.06 -14.64
CA SER A 123 -10.12 8.98 -14.58
C SER A 123 -9.96 7.86 -15.63
N ASP A 124 -8.78 7.66 -16.20
CA ASP A 124 -8.47 6.64 -17.20
C ASP A 124 -8.66 5.23 -16.65
N ILE A 125 -8.26 5.02 -15.40
CA ILE A 125 -8.50 3.79 -14.66
C ILE A 125 -9.32 4.10 -13.42
N VAL A 126 -10.45 3.43 -13.27
CA VAL A 126 -11.29 3.46 -12.07
C VAL A 126 -11.18 2.11 -11.38
N ILE A 127 -10.92 2.14 -10.07
CA ILE A 127 -10.76 0.94 -9.24
C ILE A 127 -11.84 0.96 -8.18
N ASN A 128 -12.58 -0.15 -8.06
CA ASN A 128 -13.59 -0.34 -7.03
C ASN A 128 -13.40 -1.69 -6.36
N THR A 129 -13.56 -1.74 -5.04
CA THR A 129 -13.52 -2.95 -4.22
C THR A 129 -14.91 -3.27 -3.68
N ASP A 130 -15.20 -4.55 -3.48
CA ASP A 130 -16.45 -4.99 -2.84
C ASP A 130 -16.49 -4.68 -1.34
N ILE A 131 -15.31 -4.46 -0.73
CA ILE A 131 -15.15 -4.08 0.66
C ILE A 131 -13.95 -3.14 0.84
N ASP A 132 -14.09 -2.15 1.72
CA ASP A 132 -13.04 -1.15 1.99
C ASP A 132 -12.34 -1.39 3.33
N GLN A 133 -13.03 -1.99 4.31
CA GLN A 133 -12.50 -2.28 5.63
C GLN A 133 -13.09 -3.58 6.19
N PHE A 134 -12.27 -4.37 6.87
CA PHE A 134 -12.66 -5.64 7.48
C PHE A 134 -11.77 -6.01 8.67
N GLN A 135 -12.20 -7.01 9.44
CA GLN A 135 -11.34 -7.77 10.32
C GLN A 135 -10.78 -8.96 9.53
N LEU A 136 -9.46 -9.15 9.58
CA LEU A 136 -8.82 -10.33 9.02
C LEU A 136 -8.74 -11.42 10.10
N ASP A 137 -9.52 -12.48 9.91
CA ASP A 137 -9.57 -13.60 10.84
C ASP A 137 -8.29 -14.45 10.72
N PHE A 138 -7.75 -14.93 11.83
CA PHE A 138 -6.49 -15.70 11.81
C PHE A 138 -6.61 -17.08 11.13
N ASP A 139 -7.83 -17.57 10.98
CA ASP A 139 -8.13 -18.94 10.54
C ASP A 139 -8.32 -19.09 9.03
N GLY A 140 -8.31 -17.99 8.27
CA GLY A 140 -8.46 -18.06 6.83
C GLY A 140 -8.17 -16.75 6.08
N PRO A 141 -7.89 -16.86 4.77
CA PRO A 141 -7.66 -15.68 3.94
C PRO A 141 -8.95 -14.90 3.70
N ARG A 142 -8.85 -13.58 3.66
CA ARG A 142 -9.92 -12.72 3.13
C ARG A 142 -9.78 -12.60 1.62
N VAL A 143 -10.87 -12.84 0.90
CA VAL A 143 -10.94 -12.67 -0.55
C VAL A 143 -11.69 -11.38 -0.85
N ILE A 144 -11.10 -10.51 -1.66
CA ILE A 144 -11.63 -9.21 -2.07
C ILE A 144 -11.75 -9.21 -3.59
N GLN A 145 -12.93 -8.83 -4.09
CA GLN A 145 -13.18 -8.66 -5.51
C GLN A 145 -12.89 -7.21 -5.89
N THR A 146 -11.93 -7.01 -6.78
CA THR A 146 -11.52 -5.69 -7.23
C THR A 146 -11.83 -5.52 -8.71
N SER A 147 -12.70 -4.57 -9.03
CA SER A 147 -13.04 -4.20 -10.40
C SER A 147 -12.13 -3.09 -10.88
N ILE A 148 -11.48 -3.31 -12.02
CA ILE A 148 -10.65 -2.33 -12.72
C ILE A 148 -11.33 -2.00 -14.04
N THR A 149 -11.74 -0.74 -14.20
CA THR A 149 -12.41 -0.24 -15.38
C THR A 149 -11.50 0.71 -16.15
N ALA A 150 -11.34 0.47 -17.45
CA ALA A 150 -10.72 1.42 -18.36
C ALA A 150 -11.79 2.39 -18.89
N ASN A 151 -11.59 3.70 -18.74
CA ASN A 151 -12.53 4.68 -19.26
C ASN A 151 -12.65 4.61 -20.79
N GLU A 152 -13.81 4.99 -21.33
CA GLU A 152 -14.02 5.08 -22.79
C GLU A 152 -13.01 5.98 -23.49
N ASN A 153 -12.54 7.02 -22.79
CA ASN A 153 -11.55 7.98 -23.32
C ASN A 153 -10.12 7.68 -22.87
N ALA A 154 -9.88 6.54 -22.20
CA ALA A 154 -8.56 6.22 -21.68
C ALA A 154 -7.51 6.16 -22.80
N LEU A 155 -6.29 6.62 -22.48
CA LEU A 155 -5.18 6.54 -23.42
C LEU A 155 -4.69 5.10 -23.53
N ASN A 156 -4.40 4.67 -24.75
CA ASN A 156 -3.80 3.37 -25.01
C ASN A 156 -2.37 3.37 -24.47
N ASN A 157 -2.15 2.66 -23.37
CA ASN A 157 -0.85 2.56 -22.75
C ASN A 157 -0.78 1.34 -21.81
N ILE A 158 0.40 1.12 -21.24
CA ILE A 158 0.62 0.19 -20.13
C ILE A 158 0.68 1.01 -18.86
N TYR A 159 -0.21 0.70 -17.92
CA TYR A 159 -0.29 1.30 -16.60
C TYR A 159 0.05 0.28 -15.53
N LYS A 160 0.41 0.79 -14.35
CA LYS A 160 0.56 0.01 -13.13
C LYS A 160 -0.52 0.41 -12.15
N VAL A 161 -1.24 -0.57 -11.65
CA VAL A 161 -2.22 -0.43 -10.57
C VAL A 161 -1.64 -1.11 -9.35
N LEU A 162 -1.47 -0.39 -8.26
CA LEU A 162 -1.05 -0.94 -6.97
C LEU A 162 -2.30 -1.25 -6.16
N ILE A 163 -2.40 -2.46 -5.60
CA ILE A 163 -3.54 -2.87 -4.77
C ILE A 163 -3.00 -3.64 -3.57
N GLY A 164 -3.55 -3.37 -2.40
CA GLY A 164 -3.10 -3.99 -1.17
C GLY A 164 -4.04 -3.80 0.00
N ALA A 165 -3.51 -4.12 1.17
CA ALA A 165 -4.19 -3.97 2.45
C ALA A 165 -3.24 -3.30 3.44
N GLN A 166 -3.80 -2.52 4.35
CA GLN A 166 -3.05 -1.82 5.39
C GLN A 166 -3.73 -1.89 6.76
N THR A 167 -2.90 -1.85 7.80
CA THR A 167 -3.27 -1.52 9.17
C THR A 167 -2.66 -0.17 9.54
N ASP A 168 -2.82 0.24 10.80
CA ASP A 168 -2.18 1.45 11.34
C ASP A 168 -0.64 1.37 11.33
N GLU A 169 -0.07 0.16 11.26
CA GLU A 169 1.37 -0.09 11.39
C GLU A 169 2.05 -0.42 10.06
N VAL A 170 1.39 -1.20 9.20
CA VAL A 170 2.00 -1.70 7.96
C VAL A 170 1.00 -1.72 6.80
N ALA A 171 1.47 -1.35 5.61
CA ALA A 171 0.76 -1.56 4.35
C ALA A 171 1.53 -2.56 3.49
N ILE A 172 0.82 -3.48 2.83
CA ILE A 172 1.40 -4.45 1.90
C ILE A 172 0.56 -4.45 0.63
N SER A 173 1.21 -4.16 -0.48
CA SER A 173 0.57 -3.98 -1.78
C SER A 173 1.37 -4.65 -2.89
N LYS A 174 0.71 -4.96 -4.00
CA LYS A 174 1.33 -5.58 -5.17
C LYS A 174 0.81 -4.93 -6.45
N TYR A 175 1.68 -4.82 -7.45
CA TYR A 175 1.30 -4.27 -8.74
C TYR A 175 0.57 -5.27 -9.64
N VAL A 176 -0.42 -4.75 -10.37
CA VAL A 176 -1.04 -5.36 -11.54
C VAL A 176 -0.70 -4.48 -12.74
N THR A 177 -0.27 -5.10 -13.82
CA THR A 177 -0.04 -4.44 -15.10
C THR A 177 -1.36 -4.34 -15.86
N VAL A 178 -1.82 -3.12 -16.15
CA VAL A 178 -3.06 -2.88 -16.90
C VAL A 178 -2.71 -2.36 -18.27
N LYS A 179 -2.96 -3.16 -19.31
CA LYS A 179 -2.76 -2.76 -20.70
C LYS A 179 -4.09 -2.29 -21.31
N ILE A 180 -4.19 -1.00 -21.61
CA ILE A 180 -5.37 -0.45 -22.31
C ILE A 180 -5.11 -0.50 -23.81
N VAL A 181 -5.99 -1.20 -24.53
CA VAL A 181 -5.96 -1.33 -25.98
C VAL A 181 -7.18 -0.65 -26.60
N GLN A 182 -7.13 -0.53 -27.93
CA GLN A 182 -8.17 0.11 -28.72
C GLN A 182 -9.46 -0.69 -28.71
#